data_AF-K3W523-F1
#
_entry.id   AF-K3W523-F1
#
_cell.length_a   1.000
_cell.length_b   1.000
_cell.length_c   1.000
_cell.angle_alpha   90.00
_cell.angle_beta   90.00
_cell.angle_gamma   90.00
#
_symmetry.space_group_name_H-M   'P 1'
#
loop_
_entity.id
_entity.type
_entity.pdbx_description
1 polymer ?
#
loop_
_entity_poly.entity_id
_entity_poly.type
_entity_poly.pdbx_seq_one_letter_code
_entity_poly.pdbx_strand_id
1 'polypeptide(L)'
;MSQAGYLEFVLINEHGRDVWNESIVPQMHHAIRVAIQSTVSKLTNVGRGFEWLGLDFLLDENYCVWLLEVNVSPDVSHSTDVTANLVPKATEDLLEHGIASPENGWIPLPDLVREAQ
;
A
#
# COMPACT_ATOMS: atom_id res chain seq x y z
N MET A 1 18.16 -15.29 -0.58
CA MET A 1 17.63 -13.94 -0.84
C MET A 1 16.13 -14.09 -1.02
N SER A 2 15.30 -13.28 -0.34
CA SER A 2 13.85 -13.28 -0.61
C SER A 2 13.59 -12.74 -2.03
N GLN A 3 12.43 -13.02 -2.64
CA GLN A 3 12.08 -12.44 -3.95
C GLN A 3 12.14 -10.90 -3.94
N ALA A 4 11.67 -10.28 -2.86
CA ALA A 4 11.77 -8.82 -2.68
C ALA A 4 13.23 -8.34 -2.63
N GLY A 5 14.09 -9.02 -1.87
CA GLY A 5 15.51 -8.66 -1.79
C GLY A 5 16.27 -8.90 -3.12
N TYR A 6 15.79 -9.81 -3.96
CA TYR A 6 16.35 -10.00 -5.30
C TYR A 6 15.94 -8.86 -6.24
N LEU A 7 14.68 -8.42 -6.23
CA LEU A 7 14.22 -7.31 -7.06
C LEU A 7 14.95 -6.00 -6.69
N GLU A 8 15.05 -5.70 -5.41
CA GLU A 8 15.77 -4.52 -4.91
C GLU A 8 17.25 -4.57 -5.33
N PHE A 9 17.90 -5.73 -5.19
CA PHE A 9 19.26 -5.94 -5.68
C PHE A 9 19.39 -5.71 -7.18
N VAL A 10 18.48 -6.25 -8.00
CA VAL A 10 18.50 -6.06 -9.46
C VAL A 10 18.36 -4.58 -9.81
N LEU A 11 17.37 -3.89 -9.25
CA LEU A 11 17.12 -2.47 -9.51
C LEU A 11 18.31 -1.59 -9.10
N ILE A 12 18.95 -1.88 -7.95
CA ILE A 12 20.15 -1.16 -7.52
C ILE A 12 21.30 -1.38 -8.49
N ASN A 13 21.52 -2.61 -8.95
CA ASN A 13 22.63 -2.89 -9.87
C ASN A 13 22.41 -2.31 -11.27
N GLU A 14 21.17 -2.27 -11.76
CA GLU A 14 20.86 -1.71 -13.07
C GLU A 14 21.01 -0.18 -13.10
N HIS A 15 20.64 0.51 -12.01
CA HIS A 15 20.56 1.97 -11.97
C HIS A 15 21.64 2.65 -11.13
N GLY A 16 22.41 1.88 -10.36
CA GLY A 16 23.43 2.41 -9.43
C GLY A 16 22.85 3.19 -8.24
N ARG A 17 21.53 3.08 -8.00
CA ARG A 17 20.77 3.77 -6.95
C ARG A 17 19.54 2.97 -6.57
N ASP A 18 18.97 3.25 -5.41
CA ASP A 18 17.79 2.55 -4.91
C ASP A 18 16.50 3.13 -5.50
N VAL A 19 16.26 2.87 -6.78
CA VAL A 19 15.08 3.38 -7.51
C VAL A 19 13.77 2.93 -6.85
N TRP A 20 13.76 1.77 -6.18
CA TRP A 20 12.60 1.26 -5.48
C TRP A 20 12.18 2.18 -4.33
N ASN A 21 13.07 2.42 -3.37
CA ASN A 21 12.75 3.25 -2.20
C ASN A 21 12.78 4.74 -2.51
N GLU A 22 13.63 5.19 -3.44
CA GLU A 22 13.81 6.62 -3.75
C GLU A 22 12.76 7.16 -4.74
N SER A 23 12.08 6.31 -5.52
CA SER A 23 11.14 6.76 -6.55
C SER A 23 9.84 5.96 -6.61
N ILE A 24 9.91 4.63 -6.76
CA ILE A 24 8.71 3.80 -7.01
C ILE A 24 7.75 3.83 -5.80
N VAL A 25 8.27 3.54 -4.60
CA VAL A 25 7.46 3.54 -3.36
C VAL A 25 6.84 4.91 -3.08
N PRO A 26 7.57 6.04 -3.16
CA PRO A 26 6.98 7.38 -3.06
C PRO A 26 5.85 7.66 -4.05
N GLN A 27 6.00 7.24 -5.31
CA GLN A 27 4.96 7.40 -6.33
C GLN A 27 3.72 6.55 -6.00
N MET A 28 3.89 5.29 -5.56
CA MET A 28 2.78 4.44 -5.09
C MET A 28 2.03 5.10 -3.92
N HIS A 29 2.75 5.63 -2.92
CA HIS A 29 2.14 6.36 -1.80
C HIS A 29 1.37 7.60 -2.25
N HIS A 30 1.89 8.35 -3.23
CA HIS A 30 1.17 9.50 -3.80
C HIS A 30 -0.14 9.06 -4.47
N ALA A 31 -0.10 8.03 -5.32
CA ALA A 31 -1.28 7.50 -6.00
C ALA A 31 -2.34 6.98 -5.02
N ILE A 32 -1.94 6.29 -3.94
CA ILE A 32 -2.84 5.87 -2.84
C ILE A 32 -3.55 7.07 -2.24
N ARG A 33 -2.80 8.11 -1.84
CA ARG A 33 -3.38 9.31 -1.21
C ARG A 33 -4.40 9.98 -2.13
N VAL A 34 -4.05 10.19 -3.40
CA VAL A 34 -4.94 10.81 -4.38
C VAL A 34 -6.21 9.98 -4.58
N ALA A 35 -6.09 8.65 -4.71
CA ALA A 35 -7.23 7.77 -4.89
C ALA A 35 -8.21 7.85 -3.70
N ILE A 36 -7.70 7.76 -2.47
CA ILE A 36 -8.53 7.86 -1.26
C ILE A 36 -9.15 9.25 -1.12
N GLN A 37 -8.39 10.32 -1.32
CA GLN A 37 -8.91 11.69 -1.21
C GLN A 37 -10.00 11.99 -2.25
N SER A 38 -9.88 11.43 -3.46
CA SER A 38 -10.89 11.61 -4.51
C SER A 38 -12.24 10.93 -4.19
N THR A 39 -12.24 9.98 -3.26
CA THR A 39 -13.41 9.15 -2.92
C THR A 39 -13.95 9.40 -1.53
N VAL A 40 -13.14 9.90 -0.59
CA VAL A 40 -13.50 10.05 0.84
C VAL A 40 -14.79 10.84 1.07
N SER A 41 -15.05 11.90 0.28
CA SER A 41 -16.28 12.70 0.38
C SER A 41 -17.56 11.93 0.02
N LYS A 42 -17.41 10.80 -0.68
CA LYS A 42 -18.50 9.91 -1.11
C LYS A 42 -18.65 8.69 -0.19
N LEU A 43 -17.68 8.44 0.69
CA LEU A 43 -17.72 7.31 1.61
C LEU A 43 -18.61 7.64 2.81
N THR A 44 -19.45 6.69 3.19
CA THR A 44 -20.23 6.76 4.44
C THR A 44 -19.51 5.95 5.50
N ASN A 45 -19.08 6.61 6.57
CA ASN A 45 -18.54 5.88 7.71
C ASN A 45 -19.67 5.19 8.48
N VAL A 46 -19.57 3.87 8.65
CA VAL A 46 -20.53 3.06 9.40
C VAL A 46 -19.82 2.48 10.62
N GLY A 47 -20.17 2.99 11.81
CA GLY A 47 -19.64 2.50 13.08
C GLY A 47 -18.16 2.82 13.30
N ARG A 48 -17.41 1.85 13.83
CA ARG A 48 -15.97 1.93 14.13
C ARG A 48 -15.24 0.76 13.46
N GLY A 49 -15.25 0.76 12.14
CA GLY A 49 -14.59 -0.26 11.32
C GLY A 49 -13.39 0.29 10.56
N PHE A 50 -12.68 -0.60 9.89
CA PHE A 50 -11.67 -0.31 8.89
C PHE A 50 -12.01 -1.09 7.62
N GLU A 51 -11.39 -0.72 6.50
CA GLU A 51 -11.52 -1.42 5.22
C GLU A 51 -10.15 -1.86 4.72
N TRP A 52 -10.02 -3.12 4.29
CA TRP A 52 -8.80 -3.61 3.64
C TRP A 52 -8.95 -3.45 2.14
N LEU A 53 -8.15 -2.55 1.57
CA LEU A 53 -8.12 -2.30 0.13
C LEU A 53 -6.91 -3.02 -0.52
N GLY A 54 -7.15 -3.66 -1.66
CA GLY A 54 -6.10 -4.08 -2.59
C GLY A 54 -5.88 -3.01 -3.64
N LEU A 55 -4.64 -2.66 -3.93
CA LEU A 55 -4.30 -1.69 -4.96
C LEU A 55 -3.31 -2.31 -5.95
N ASP A 56 -3.69 -2.28 -7.22
CA ASP A 56 -2.91 -2.87 -8.28
C ASP A 56 -2.20 -1.79 -9.08
N PHE A 57 -0.89 -1.91 -9.18
CA PHE A 57 -0.02 -0.94 -9.84
C PHE A 57 0.67 -1.56 -11.06
N LEU A 58 0.83 -0.75 -12.09
CA LEU A 58 1.69 -1.03 -13.23
C LEU A 58 2.91 -0.10 -13.18
N LEU A 59 4.08 -0.67 -13.44
CA LEU A 59 5.31 0.08 -13.70
C LEU A 59 5.59 0.07 -15.19
N ASP A 60 5.89 1.23 -15.76
CA ASP A 60 6.38 1.34 -17.14
C ASP A 60 7.91 1.27 -17.22
N GLU A 61 8.44 1.35 -18.44
CA GLU A 61 9.88 1.28 -18.70
C GLU A 61 10.70 2.42 -18.08
N ASN A 62 10.05 3.51 -17.65
CA ASN A 62 10.69 4.65 -16.99
C ASN A 62 10.48 4.61 -15.46
N TYR A 63 9.95 3.51 -14.92
CA TYR A 63 9.57 3.36 -13.52
C TYR A 63 8.55 4.40 -13.05
N CYS A 64 7.69 4.87 -13.96
CA CYS A 64 6.50 5.62 -13.57
C CYS A 64 5.44 4.64 -13.07
N VAL A 65 4.79 5.00 -11.95
CA VAL A 65 3.76 4.18 -11.31
C VAL A 65 2.38 4.60 -11.81
N TRP A 66 1.62 3.62 -12.27
CA TRP A 66 0.23 3.78 -12.71
C TRP A 66 -0.69 2.94 -11.81
N LEU A 67 -1.61 3.59 -11.10
CA LEU A 67 -2.67 2.89 -10.36
C LEU A 67 -3.72 2.40 -11.36
N LEU A 68 -3.94 1.09 -11.42
CA LEU A 68 -4.91 0.47 -12.32
C LEU A 68 -6.30 0.38 -11.67
N GLU A 69 -6.36 -0.21 -10.48
CA GLU A 69 -7.61 -0.42 -9.76
C GLU A 69 -7.43 -0.43 -8.24
N VAL A 70 -8.55 -0.21 -7.56
CA VAL A 70 -8.68 -0.31 -6.11
C VAL A 70 -9.80 -1.29 -5.82
N ASN A 71 -9.44 -2.43 -5.23
CA ASN A 71 -10.35 -3.51 -4.92
C ASN A 71 -10.75 -3.48 -3.44
N VAL A 72 -12.06 -3.55 -3.20
CA VAL A 72 -12.62 -3.85 -1.89
C VAL A 72 -12.58 -5.35 -1.68
N SER A 73 -12.21 -5.81 -0.48
CA SER A 73 -12.08 -7.25 -0.16
C SER A 73 -11.10 -7.99 -1.08
N PRO A 74 -9.80 -7.60 -1.07
CA PRO A 74 -8.78 -8.33 -1.82
C PRO A 74 -8.68 -9.79 -1.36
N ASP A 75 -8.25 -10.68 -2.25
CA ASP A 75 -8.04 -12.08 -1.90
C ASP A 75 -6.87 -12.22 -0.91
N VAL A 76 -7.20 -12.62 0.32
CA VAL A 76 -6.27 -12.90 1.41
C VAL A 76 -6.07 -14.42 1.58
N SER A 77 -6.38 -15.22 0.57
CA SER A 77 -6.09 -16.64 0.58
C SER A 77 -4.59 -16.93 0.45
N HIS A 78 -4.14 -18.03 1.05
CA HIS A 78 -2.77 -18.53 0.94
C HIS A 78 -2.57 -19.37 -0.34
N SER A 79 -3.09 -18.88 -1.46
CA SER A 79 -3.14 -19.57 -2.76
C SER A 79 -1.76 -19.79 -3.41
N THR A 80 -0.74 -19.03 -2.98
CA THR A 80 0.64 -19.14 -3.46
C THR A 80 1.61 -19.09 -2.28
N ASP A 81 2.85 -19.54 -2.47
CA ASP A 81 3.89 -19.41 -1.44
C ASP A 81 4.13 -17.94 -1.04
N VAL A 82 3.93 -17.00 -1.96
CA VAL A 82 4.08 -15.56 -1.67
C VAL A 82 2.93 -15.09 -0.77
N THR A 83 1.69 -15.37 -1.13
CA THR A 83 0.52 -14.96 -0.33
C THR A 83 0.44 -15.72 0.99
N ALA A 84 0.86 -16.98 1.04
CA ALA A 84 1.01 -17.76 2.27
C ALA A 84 1.99 -17.14 3.28
N ASN A 85 3.02 -16.44 2.79
CA ASN A 85 4.02 -15.81 3.65
C ASN A 85 3.70 -14.36 4.02
N LEU A 86 3.10 -13.59 3.10
CA LEU A 86 2.84 -12.16 3.29
C LEU A 86 1.52 -11.90 4.01
N VAL A 87 0.46 -12.61 3.65
CA VAL A 87 -0.89 -12.34 4.18
C VAL A 87 -0.98 -12.50 5.71
N PRO A 88 -0.42 -13.56 6.33
CA PRO A 88 -0.48 -13.69 7.79
C PRO A 88 0.15 -12.51 8.52
N LYS A 89 1.32 -12.04 8.05
CA LYS A 89 2.04 -10.91 8.64
C LYS A 89 1.26 -9.60 8.49
N ALA A 90 0.75 -9.34 7.28
CA ALA A 90 -0.07 -8.16 7.02
C ALA A 90 -1.35 -8.16 7.87
N THR A 91 -1.93 -9.34 8.11
CA THR A 91 -3.13 -9.50 8.96
C THR A 91 -2.80 -9.24 10.42
N GLU A 92 -1.69 -9.81 10.92
CA GLU A 92 -1.21 -9.57 12.28
C GLU A 92 -0.92 -8.09 12.51
N ASP A 93 -0.16 -7.44 11.62
CA ASP A 93 0.13 -6.01 11.68
C ASP A 93 -1.16 -5.16 11.69
N LEU A 94 -2.13 -5.51 10.86
CA LEU A 94 -3.43 -4.84 10.79
C LEU A 94 -4.23 -4.97 12.08
N LEU A 95 -4.26 -6.16 12.69
CA LEU A 95 -5.00 -6.39 13.93
C LEU A 95 -4.31 -5.75 15.14
N GLU A 96 -2.98 -5.82 15.20
CA GLU A 96 -2.19 -5.24 16.29
C GLU A 96 -2.17 -3.71 16.22
N HIS A 97 -2.04 -3.12 15.03
CA HIS A 97 -1.84 -1.67 14.90
C HIS A 97 -3.07 -0.93 14.37
N GLY A 98 -3.86 -1.55 13.49
CA GLY A 98 -5.02 -0.93 12.85
C GLY A 98 -6.28 -0.87 13.72
N ILE A 99 -6.38 -1.72 14.74
CA ILE A 99 -7.52 -1.72 15.68
C ILE A 99 -7.13 -1.07 17.02
N ALA A 100 -5.85 -1.02 17.38
CA ALA A 100 -5.45 -0.81 18.77
C ALA A 100 -4.93 0.59 19.17
N SER A 101 -4.44 1.48 18.29
CA SER A 101 -4.09 2.82 18.78
C SER A 101 -3.84 3.94 17.74
N PRO A 102 -4.27 5.20 18.00
CA PRO A 102 -3.95 6.38 17.18
C PRO A 102 -2.46 6.75 17.11
N GLU A 103 -1.62 6.23 18.00
CA GLU A 103 -0.20 6.60 18.10
C GLU A 103 0.75 5.84 17.14
N ASN A 104 0.24 4.90 16.33
CA ASN A 104 1.07 3.98 15.54
C ASN A 104 1.30 4.41 14.07
N GLY A 105 1.11 5.70 13.75
CA GLY A 105 1.28 6.22 12.39
C GLY A 105 0.11 5.93 11.44
N TRP A 106 -0.99 5.36 11.94
CA TRP A 106 -2.26 5.29 11.21
C TRP A 106 -2.85 6.69 11.14
N ILE A 107 -2.96 7.23 9.93
CA ILE A 107 -3.59 8.53 9.70
C ILE A 107 -5.10 8.30 9.55
N PRO A 108 -5.94 8.78 10.47
CA PRO A 108 -7.38 8.73 10.30
C PRO A 108 -7.79 9.34 8.96
N LEU A 109 -8.81 8.79 8.29
CA LEU A 109 -9.32 9.34 7.02
C LEU A 109 -9.52 10.87 7.04
N PRO A 110 -10.00 11.50 8.13
CA PRO A 110 -10.08 12.97 8.23
C PRO A 110 -8.71 13.69 8.19
N ASP A 111 -7.67 13.08 8.73
CA ASP A 111 -6.32 13.66 8.81
C ASP A 111 -5.54 13.43 7.51
N LEU A 112 -5.82 12.32 6.79
CA LEU A 112 -5.28 12.05 5.45
C LEU A 112 -5.68 13.12 4.42
N VAL A 113 -6.83 13.76 4.64
CA VAL A 113 -7.33 14.87 3.83
C VAL A 113 -6.63 16.18 4.17
N ARG A 114 -6.19 16.36 5.41
CA ARG A 114 -5.58 17.62 5.90
C ARG A 114 -4.10 17.76 5.54
N GLU A 115 -3.35 16.66 5.47
CA GLU A 115 -1.92 16.69 5.17
C GLU A 115 -1.58 16.96 3.68
N ALA A 116 -2.59 17.04 2.81
CA ALA A 116 -2.41 17.27 1.37
C ALA A 116 -2.79 18.68 0.89
N GLN A 117 -2.96 19.63 1.81
CA GLN A 117 -3.09 21.06 1.54
C GLN A 117 -1.84 21.81 2.02
#